data_AF-A0A7V5EZJ9-F1
#
_entry.id   AF-A0A7V5EZJ9-F1
#
_cell.length_a   1.000
_cell.length_b   1.000
_cell.length_c   1.000
_cell.angle_alpha   90.00
_cell.angle_beta   90.00
_cell.angle_gamma   90.00
#
_symmetry.space_group_name_H-M   'P 1'
#
loop_
_entity.id
_entity.type
_entity.pdbx_description
1 polymer ?
#
loop_
_entity_poly.entity_id
_entity_poly.type
_entity_poly.pdbx_seq_one_letter_code
_entity_poly.pdbx_strand_id
1 'polypeptide(L)'
;MEALIQQVSEAAGIPPDLVERSARARAQAEGRPVEEVLARWAGEETPGGEPPPPPEAAPAPAPAPAAPVAMTKEELVAKAAEAKGMPENLVERSAAARAKKEGVSVEQVLAEWAGVDLPAEGAAPAAGPAPPAAATPTEAPAEGEAETLEVEVLEPAAEAVVEETEEAPRRPSRYPAALVTLLVVVPLLAVAYLATFPNGPACGSAGRLEVHPVTGEAVGCDLEPYGEGGSDAFTLGAAIYEAQCVACHGANGEGGVGPAFANGAVLETFPAGSCADHVRWVELGSNGWPDPTYGATAKPVGGAGVPMPGFASLSEAELAQVVLYERVAFGGQDLADAEKDCGLAAEGE
;
A
#
# COMPACT_ATOMS: atom_id res chain seq x y z
N MET A 1 -26.01 -32.34 -16.94
CA MET A 1 -25.11 -32.05 -15.81
C MET A 1 -24.15 -33.22 -15.54
N GLU A 2 -24.61 -34.39 -15.10
CA GLU A 2 -23.74 -35.54 -14.76
C GLU A 2 -22.85 -36.03 -15.91
N ALA A 3 -23.37 -36.06 -17.15
CA ALA A 3 -22.58 -36.43 -18.33
C ALA A 3 -21.43 -35.45 -18.62
N LEU A 4 -21.65 -34.14 -18.43
CA LEU A 4 -20.62 -33.11 -18.61
C LEU A 4 -19.57 -33.17 -17.51
N ILE A 5 -19.99 -33.47 -16.27
CA ILE A 5 -19.07 -33.68 -15.14
C ILE A 5 -18.14 -34.86 -15.44
N GLN A 6 -18.69 -35.98 -15.94
CA GLN A 6 -17.88 -37.14 -16.29
C GLN A 6 -16.91 -36.85 -17.44
N GLN A 7 -17.37 -36.14 -18.47
CA GLN A 7 -16.53 -35.75 -19.61
C GLN A 7 -15.38 -34.84 -19.21
N VAL A 8 -15.64 -33.81 -18.38
CA VAL A 8 -14.59 -32.92 -17.86
C VAL A 8 -13.67 -33.65 -16.89
N SER A 9 -14.21 -34.54 -16.07
CA SER A 9 -13.44 -35.40 -15.14
C SER A 9 -12.44 -36.28 -15.90
N GLU A 10 -12.88 -36.94 -16.96
CA GLU A 10 -12.03 -37.80 -17.80
C GLU A 10 -11.00 -37.00 -18.61
N ALA A 11 -11.41 -35.85 -19.16
CA ALA A 11 -10.52 -34.99 -19.94
C ALA A 11 -9.42 -34.33 -19.09
N ALA A 12 -9.75 -33.95 -17.86
CA ALA A 12 -8.83 -33.27 -16.94
C ALA A 12 -8.11 -34.23 -15.95
N GLY A 13 -8.54 -35.49 -15.86
CA GLY A 13 -8.03 -36.45 -14.87
C GLY A 13 -8.38 -36.07 -13.42
N ILE A 14 -9.48 -35.34 -13.22
CA ILE A 14 -9.92 -34.80 -11.93
C ILE A 14 -11.15 -35.59 -11.44
N PRO A 15 -11.29 -35.92 -10.14
CA PRO A 15 -12.49 -36.59 -9.61
C PRO A 15 -13.80 -35.84 -9.91
N PRO A 16 -14.91 -36.53 -10.20
CA PRO A 16 -16.18 -35.90 -10.60
C PRO A 16 -16.79 -35.00 -9.51
N ASP A 17 -16.58 -35.33 -8.24
CA ASP A 17 -17.04 -34.50 -7.11
C ASP A 17 -16.30 -33.15 -7.04
N LEU A 18 -15.03 -33.13 -7.45
CA LEU A 18 -14.21 -31.93 -7.47
C LEU A 18 -14.56 -31.05 -8.67
N VAL A 19 -14.84 -31.66 -9.83
CA VAL A 19 -15.36 -30.96 -11.01
C VAL A 19 -16.70 -30.29 -10.69
N GLU A 20 -17.62 -30.99 -10.01
CA GLU A 20 -18.91 -30.43 -9.62
C GLU A 20 -18.78 -29.25 -8.65
N ARG A 21 -17.98 -29.40 -7.58
CA ARG A 21 -17.75 -28.30 -6.61
C ARG A 21 -17.12 -27.09 -7.28
N SER A 22 -16.16 -27.31 -8.17
CA SER A 22 -15.47 -26.23 -8.89
C SER A 22 -16.41 -25.51 -9.86
N ALA A 23 -17.27 -26.27 -10.57
CA ALA A 23 -18.24 -25.69 -11.49
C ALA A 23 -19.29 -24.86 -10.74
N ARG A 24 -19.77 -25.31 -9.57
CA ARG A 24 -20.70 -24.57 -8.71
C ARG A 24 -20.08 -23.27 -8.17
N ALA A 25 -18.83 -23.31 -7.73
CA ALA A 25 -18.12 -22.13 -7.25
C ALA A 25 -17.96 -21.07 -8.35
N ARG A 26 -17.59 -21.47 -9.57
CA ARG A 26 -17.47 -20.54 -10.70
C ARG A 26 -18.81 -20.00 -11.19
N ALA A 27 -19.84 -20.85 -11.25
CA ALA A 27 -21.21 -20.45 -11.57
C ALA A 27 -21.71 -19.35 -10.62
N GLN A 28 -21.43 -19.48 -9.32
CA GLN A 28 -21.79 -18.49 -8.32
C GLN A 28 -20.99 -17.17 -8.47
N ALA A 29 -19.70 -17.25 -8.78
CA ALA A 29 -18.85 -16.08 -8.98
C ALA A 29 -19.20 -15.31 -10.26
N GLU A 30 -19.57 -16.02 -11.34
CA GLU A 30 -19.88 -15.44 -12.65
C GLU A 30 -21.37 -15.11 -12.83
N GLY A 31 -22.24 -15.54 -11.91
CA GLY A 31 -23.70 -15.38 -12.04
C GLY A 31 -24.30 -16.19 -13.19
N ARG A 32 -23.68 -17.32 -13.55
CA ARG A 32 -24.06 -18.17 -14.70
C ARG A 32 -24.54 -19.55 -14.22
N PRO A 33 -25.39 -20.25 -14.99
CA PRO A 33 -25.77 -21.63 -14.67
C PRO A 33 -24.55 -22.58 -14.73
N VAL A 34 -24.53 -23.56 -13.82
CA VAL A 34 -23.44 -24.55 -13.67
C VAL A 34 -23.23 -25.35 -14.95
N GLU A 35 -24.31 -25.64 -15.67
CA GLU A 35 -24.32 -26.38 -16.92
C GLU A 35 -23.57 -25.65 -18.03
N GLU A 36 -23.63 -24.32 -18.05
CA GLU A 36 -22.93 -23.49 -19.03
C GLU A 36 -21.42 -23.43 -18.75
N VAL A 37 -21.04 -23.40 -17.47
CA VAL A 37 -19.63 -23.53 -17.04
C VAL A 37 -19.09 -24.92 -17.41
N LEU A 38 -19.87 -25.98 -17.15
CA LEU A 38 -19.50 -27.35 -17.48
C LEU A 38 -19.41 -27.60 -18.99
N ALA A 39 -20.35 -27.06 -19.79
CA ALA A 39 -20.33 -27.17 -21.25
C ALA A 39 -19.10 -26.48 -21.85
N ARG A 40 -18.75 -25.29 -21.33
CA ARG A 40 -17.53 -24.56 -21.71
C ARG A 40 -16.26 -25.36 -21.37
N TRP A 41 -16.22 -26.03 -20.23
CA TRP A 41 -15.10 -26.88 -19.82
C TRP A 41 -15.03 -28.19 -20.62
N ALA A 42 -16.17 -28.73 -21.03
CA ALA A 42 -16.26 -29.91 -21.88
C ALA A 42 -15.83 -29.66 -23.33
N GLY A 43 -15.55 -28.40 -23.69
CA GLY A 43 -15.17 -28.00 -25.06
C GLY A 43 -16.35 -27.95 -26.02
N GLU A 44 -17.59 -27.95 -25.51
CA GLU A 44 -18.78 -27.76 -26.33
C GLU A 44 -18.99 -26.26 -26.58
N GLU A 45 -18.44 -25.75 -27.69
CA GLU A 45 -18.96 -24.52 -28.29
C GLU A 45 -20.38 -24.80 -28.81
N THR A 46 -21.40 -24.33 -28.09
CA THR A 46 -22.77 -24.37 -28.60
C THR A 46 -22.95 -23.21 -29.60
N PRO A 47 -23.35 -23.47 -30.86
CA PRO A 47 -23.79 -22.41 -31.75
C PRO A 47 -25.18 -21.93 -31.29
N GLY A 48 -25.36 -20.60 -31.33
CA GLY A 48 -26.50 -19.81 -30.86
C GLY A 48 -27.85 -20.53 -30.67
N GLY A 49 -28.39 -20.41 -29.45
CA GLY A 49 -29.79 -20.70 -29.14
C GLY A 49 -30.56 -19.41 -28.87
N GLU A 50 -31.44 -19.06 -29.80
CA GLU A 50 -32.49 -18.03 -29.68
C GLU A 50 -33.34 -18.25 -28.41
N PRO A 51 -33.59 -17.22 -27.56
CA PRO A 51 -34.47 -17.36 -26.40
C PRO A 51 -35.97 -17.45 -26.80
N PRO A 52 -36.82 -18.16 -26.04
CA PRO A 52 -38.23 -18.36 -26.38
C PRO A 52 -39.03 -17.05 -26.29
N PRO A 53 -40.15 -16.91 -27.03
CA PRO A 53 -40.84 -15.63 -27.15
C PRO A 53 -41.57 -15.25 -25.84
N PRO A 54 -41.41 -14.01 -25.35
CA PRO A 54 -42.26 -13.48 -24.28
C PRO A 54 -43.65 -13.07 -24.83
N PRO A 55 -44.71 -13.11 -23.99
CA PRO A 55 -46.04 -12.67 -24.39
C PRO A 55 -46.09 -11.16 -24.73
N GLU A 56 -47.01 -10.86 -25.63
CA GLU A 56 -47.17 -9.68 -26.48
C GLU A 56 -47.28 -8.31 -25.76
N ALA A 57 -46.31 -7.45 -26.09
CA ALA A 57 -46.34 -6.01 -26.42
C ALA A 57 -46.86 -4.91 -25.46
N ALA A 58 -45.93 -4.00 -25.15
CA ALA A 58 -46.07 -2.56 -25.44
C ALA A 58 -44.74 -2.04 -26.05
N PRO A 59 -44.75 -1.06 -26.98
CA PRO A 59 -43.72 -0.90 -28.00
C PRO A 59 -42.45 -0.15 -27.54
N ALA A 60 -41.31 -0.61 -28.04
CA ALA A 60 -40.01 0.06 -27.92
C ALA A 60 -39.83 1.19 -28.96
N PRO A 61 -39.04 2.24 -28.67
CA PRO A 61 -38.48 3.13 -29.69
C PRO A 61 -37.23 2.53 -30.36
N ALA A 62 -37.01 2.91 -31.62
CA ALA A 62 -35.93 2.50 -32.52
C ALA A 62 -34.51 2.90 -32.05
N PRO A 63 -33.43 2.26 -32.57
CA PRO A 63 -32.07 2.42 -32.04
C PRO A 63 -31.45 3.77 -32.43
N ALA A 64 -30.86 4.45 -31.43
CA ALA A 64 -30.00 5.61 -31.62
C ALA A 64 -28.56 5.17 -32.00
N PRO A 65 -27.81 6.00 -32.76
CA PRO A 65 -26.46 5.66 -33.21
C PRO A 65 -25.46 5.56 -32.05
N ALA A 66 -24.44 4.73 -32.25
CA ALA A 66 -23.36 4.47 -31.30
C ALA A 66 -22.77 5.76 -30.70
N ALA A 67 -22.85 5.87 -29.37
CA ALA A 67 -22.07 6.82 -28.60
C ALA A 67 -20.58 6.40 -28.62
N PRO A 68 -19.63 7.36 -28.58
CA PRO A 68 -18.21 7.03 -28.50
C PRO A 68 -17.92 6.32 -27.18
N VAL A 69 -17.09 5.27 -27.26
CA VAL A 69 -16.65 4.45 -26.12
C VAL A 69 -15.91 5.36 -25.13
N ALA A 70 -16.50 5.61 -23.96
CA ALA A 70 -15.79 6.19 -22.84
C ALA A 70 -14.76 5.16 -22.35
N MET A 71 -13.50 5.58 -22.22
CA MET A 71 -12.41 4.72 -21.73
C MET A 71 -12.76 4.14 -20.36
N THR A 72 -12.44 2.87 -20.12
CA THR A 72 -12.72 2.25 -18.83
C THR A 72 -11.74 2.75 -17.76
N LYS A 73 -12.12 2.64 -16.48
CA LYS A 73 -11.28 3.08 -15.35
C LYS A 73 -9.91 2.39 -15.37
N GLU A 74 -9.87 1.11 -15.75
CA GLU A 74 -8.65 0.31 -15.85
C GLU A 74 -7.72 0.84 -16.95
N GLU A 75 -8.27 1.26 -18.09
CA GLU A 75 -7.50 1.87 -19.18
C GLU A 75 -6.95 3.25 -18.79
N LEU A 76 -7.69 4.01 -17.97
CA LEU A 76 -7.24 5.29 -17.42
C LEU A 76 -6.12 5.11 -16.38
N VAL A 77 -6.19 4.07 -15.54
CA VAL A 77 -5.11 3.72 -14.59
C VAL A 77 -3.84 3.33 -15.33
N ALA A 78 -3.93 2.48 -16.35
CA ALA A 78 -2.78 2.06 -17.14
C ALA A 78 -2.10 3.25 -17.85
N LYS A 79 -2.87 4.16 -18.46
CA LYS A 79 -2.33 5.36 -19.10
C LYS A 79 -1.75 6.36 -18.10
N ALA A 80 -2.39 6.56 -16.95
CA ALA A 80 -1.87 7.43 -15.91
C ALA A 80 -0.59 6.88 -15.28
N ALA A 81 -0.48 5.56 -15.15
CA ALA A 81 0.73 4.87 -14.68
C ALA A 81 1.90 5.04 -15.64
N GLU A 82 1.67 4.87 -16.94
CA GLU A 82 2.66 5.12 -17.99
C GLU A 82 3.10 6.59 -18.01
N ALA A 83 2.14 7.53 -17.99
CA ALA A 83 2.42 8.96 -18.03
C ALA A 83 3.17 9.49 -16.80
N LYS A 84 2.98 8.86 -15.62
CA LYS A 84 3.63 9.26 -14.36
C LYS A 84 4.84 8.41 -13.98
N GLY A 85 5.12 7.32 -14.70
CA GLY A 85 6.22 6.40 -14.38
C GLY A 85 6.08 5.74 -13.01
N MET A 86 4.85 5.47 -12.57
CA MET A 86 4.52 4.88 -11.26
C MET A 86 3.67 3.62 -11.44
N PRO A 87 3.74 2.65 -10.50
CA PRO A 87 2.99 1.40 -10.63
C PRO A 87 1.47 1.65 -10.50
N GLU A 88 0.68 0.88 -11.24
CA GLU A 88 -0.78 1.06 -11.37
C GLU A 88 -1.51 1.12 -10.02
N ASN A 89 -1.10 0.29 -9.06
CA ASN A 89 -1.68 0.27 -7.71
C ASN A 89 -1.41 1.56 -6.91
N LEU A 90 -0.26 2.20 -7.12
CA LEU A 90 0.07 3.47 -6.46
C LEU A 90 -0.69 4.62 -7.12
N VAL A 91 -0.85 4.58 -8.44
CA VAL A 91 -1.62 5.55 -9.22
C VAL A 91 -3.10 5.51 -8.82
N GLU A 92 -3.68 4.32 -8.69
CA GLU A 92 -5.07 4.17 -8.26
C GLU A 92 -5.29 4.68 -6.82
N ARG A 93 -4.44 4.29 -5.87
CA ARG A 93 -4.53 4.78 -4.48
C ARG A 93 -4.36 6.29 -4.38
N SER A 94 -3.41 6.84 -5.15
CA SER A 94 -3.15 8.28 -5.15
C SER A 94 -4.30 9.06 -5.79
N ALA A 95 -4.89 8.52 -6.87
CA ALA A 95 -6.05 9.12 -7.51
C ALA A 95 -7.27 9.10 -6.59
N ALA A 96 -7.51 7.99 -5.88
CA ALA A 96 -8.58 7.90 -4.88
C ALA A 96 -8.39 8.88 -3.71
N ALA A 97 -7.15 9.04 -3.22
CA ALA A 97 -6.83 10.00 -2.17
C ALA A 97 -7.06 11.46 -2.61
N ARG A 98 -6.64 11.81 -3.84
CA ARG A 98 -6.82 13.16 -4.39
C ARG A 98 -8.29 13.46 -4.70
N ALA A 99 -9.02 12.51 -5.27
CA ALA A 99 -10.46 12.60 -5.51
C ALA A 99 -11.24 12.91 -4.21
N LYS A 100 -10.91 12.21 -3.12
CA LYS A 100 -11.51 12.45 -1.79
C LYS A 100 -11.19 13.84 -1.24
N LYS A 101 -9.98 14.34 -1.46
CA LYS A 101 -9.54 15.66 -0.98
C LYS A 101 -10.16 16.81 -1.78
N GLU A 102 -10.29 16.65 -3.09
CA GLU A 102 -10.74 17.69 -4.02
C GLU A 102 -12.24 17.61 -4.34
N GLY A 103 -12.93 16.54 -3.91
CA GLY A 103 -14.36 16.34 -4.15
C GLY A 103 -14.70 16.04 -5.61
N VAL A 104 -13.74 15.53 -6.38
CA VAL A 104 -13.87 15.14 -7.79
C VAL A 104 -13.90 13.62 -7.93
N SER A 105 -14.29 13.10 -9.10
CA SER A 105 -14.27 11.64 -9.33
C SER A 105 -12.85 11.11 -9.51
N VAL A 106 -12.63 9.84 -9.19
CA VAL A 106 -11.33 9.17 -9.37
C VAL A 106 -10.96 9.15 -10.85
N GLU A 107 -11.95 8.94 -11.72
CA GLU A 107 -11.82 8.95 -13.18
C GLU A 107 -11.39 10.31 -13.71
N GLN A 108 -11.85 11.42 -13.11
CA GLN A 108 -11.44 12.77 -13.47
C GLN A 108 -9.97 13.03 -13.11
N VAL A 109 -9.53 12.57 -11.94
CA VAL A 109 -8.11 12.68 -11.52
C VAL A 109 -7.21 11.80 -12.41
N LEU A 110 -7.64 10.57 -12.71
CA LEU A 110 -6.91 9.66 -13.59
C LEU A 110 -6.82 10.20 -15.01
N ALA A 111 -7.90 10.82 -15.53
CA ALA A 111 -7.93 11.46 -16.83
C ALA A 111 -6.98 12.67 -16.91
N GLU A 112 -6.95 13.51 -15.87
CA GLU A 112 -5.98 14.61 -15.75
C GLU A 112 -4.52 14.08 -15.78
N TRP A 113 -4.27 12.97 -15.10
CA TRP A 113 -2.92 12.39 -15.05
C TRP A 113 -2.50 11.65 -16.31
N ALA A 114 -3.46 11.04 -16.99
CA ALA A 114 -3.28 10.40 -18.30
C ALA A 114 -3.21 11.41 -19.45
N GLY A 115 -3.53 12.70 -19.20
CA GLY A 115 -3.60 13.73 -20.24
C GLY A 115 -4.75 13.52 -21.23
N VAL A 116 -5.84 12.89 -20.78
CA VAL A 116 -7.03 12.59 -21.60
C VAL A 116 -8.19 13.45 -21.13
N ASP A 117 -8.84 14.18 -22.04
CA ASP A 117 -10.06 14.93 -21.72
C ASP A 117 -11.28 13.98 -21.76
N LEU A 118 -11.95 13.80 -20.62
CA LEU A 118 -13.25 13.10 -20.57
C LEU A 118 -14.39 14.04 -21.01
N PRO A 119 -15.39 13.55 -21.76
CA PRO A 119 -16.61 14.31 -22.00
C PRO A 119 -17.30 14.60 -20.66
N ALA A 120 -17.64 15.87 -20.42
CA ALA A 120 -18.30 16.27 -19.19
C ALA A 120 -19.73 15.69 -19.13
N GLU A 121 -19.93 14.64 -18.33
CA GLU A 121 -21.26 14.17 -17.93
C GLU A 121 -21.39 14.17 -16.41
N GLY A 122 -22.38 14.92 -15.90
CA GLY A 122 -23.08 14.54 -14.68
C GLY A 122 -22.75 15.26 -13.37
N ALA A 123 -22.27 16.51 -13.38
CA ALA A 123 -22.38 17.35 -12.18
C ALA A 123 -23.80 17.95 -12.11
N ALA A 124 -24.57 17.62 -11.06
CA ALA A 124 -25.84 18.28 -10.75
C ALA A 124 -25.79 18.88 -9.33
N PRO A 125 -26.38 20.06 -9.10
CA PRO A 125 -26.04 21.32 -9.75
C PRO A 125 -25.54 22.35 -8.72
N ALA A 126 -24.56 23.15 -9.12
CA ALA A 126 -24.28 24.43 -8.49
C ALA A 126 -25.42 25.41 -8.77
N ALA A 127 -25.90 26.10 -7.74
CA ALA A 127 -26.79 27.23 -7.89
C ALA A 127 -26.03 28.42 -8.51
N GLY A 128 -26.25 28.61 -9.82
CA GLY A 128 -26.58 29.89 -10.47
C GLY A 128 -25.62 31.10 -10.35
N PRO A 129 -25.01 31.55 -11.47
CA PRO A 129 -24.15 32.74 -11.54
C PRO A 129 -24.87 34.01 -12.01
N ALA A 130 -24.28 35.17 -11.73
CA ALA A 130 -24.55 36.45 -12.41
C ALA A 130 -23.31 37.38 -12.34
N PRO A 131 -23.12 38.31 -13.29
CA PRO A 131 -21.92 38.43 -14.14
C PRO A 131 -20.96 39.62 -13.79
N PRO A 132 -19.84 39.83 -14.53
CA PRO A 132 -18.63 40.50 -14.03
C PRO A 132 -18.60 42.00 -14.34
N ALA A 133 -17.87 42.76 -13.51
CA ALA A 133 -17.53 44.15 -13.75
C ALA A 133 -16.02 44.32 -13.96
N ALA A 134 -15.68 44.60 -15.23
CA ALA A 134 -14.63 45.45 -15.76
C ALA A 134 -13.33 45.70 -14.96
N ALA A 135 -12.21 45.27 -15.57
CA ALA A 135 -10.88 45.89 -15.42
C ALA A 135 -10.77 47.11 -16.34
N THR A 136 -9.99 48.15 -16.02
CA THR A 136 -8.57 48.39 -16.42
C THR A 136 -8.25 49.89 -16.19
N PRO A 137 -7.02 50.44 -16.39
CA PRO A 137 -5.66 49.86 -16.52
C PRO A 137 -4.57 50.62 -15.71
N THR A 138 -3.30 50.18 -15.84
CA THR A 138 -2.02 50.95 -15.94
C THR A 138 -0.90 50.10 -15.34
N GLU A 139 0.31 49.91 -15.89
CA GLU A 139 0.98 50.05 -17.19
C GLU A 139 2.34 49.34 -16.99
N ALA A 140 2.86 48.68 -18.04
CA ALA A 140 4.17 48.00 -18.05
C ALA A 140 5.32 49.04 -18.20
N PRO A 141 6.62 48.66 -18.28
CA PRO A 141 7.13 47.98 -19.49
C PRO A 141 8.33 47.01 -19.32
N ALA A 142 8.48 46.21 -20.40
CA ALA A 142 9.68 45.69 -21.09
C ALA A 142 10.66 44.76 -20.32
N GLU A 143 10.87 43.49 -20.70
CA GLU A 143 11.46 42.94 -21.97
C GLU A 143 12.95 43.25 -22.17
N GLY A 144 13.71 42.22 -22.53
CA GLY A 144 15.10 42.27 -23.00
C GLY A 144 15.94 41.12 -22.43
N GLU A 145 15.84 39.90 -22.96
CA GLU A 145 16.68 39.33 -24.06
C GLU A 145 17.97 38.66 -23.59
N ALA A 146 18.20 37.48 -24.18
CA ALA A 146 19.32 36.59 -23.95
C ALA A 146 20.36 36.76 -25.07
N GLU A 147 21.63 36.91 -24.71
CA GLU A 147 22.84 36.72 -25.55
C GLU A 147 24.03 36.86 -24.57
N THR A 148 25.18 36.19 -24.65
CA THR A 148 25.78 35.15 -25.50
C THR A 148 27.00 34.63 -24.73
N LEU A 149 27.30 33.33 -24.85
CA LEU A 149 28.55 32.74 -24.37
C LEU A 149 29.64 33.01 -25.41
N GLU A 150 30.54 33.96 -25.15
CA GLU A 150 31.79 34.08 -25.91
C GLU A 150 32.87 33.23 -25.23
N VAL A 151 33.23 32.13 -25.90
CA VAL A 151 34.43 31.34 -25.64
C VAL A 151 35.58 32.04 -26.36
N GLU A 152 36.43 32.73 -25.61
CA GLU A 152 37.70 33.22 -26.14
C GLU A 152 38.78 32.14 -25.96
N VAL A 153 39.19 31.57 -27.10
CA VAL A 153 40.26 30.60 -27.23
C VAL A 153 41.60 31.34 -27.12
N LEU A 154 42.37 31.05 -26.06
CA LEU A 154 43.77 31.47 -25.92
C LEU A 154 44.69 30.31 -26.34
N GLU A 155 45.39 30.48 -27.46
CA GLU A 155 46.42 29.56 -27.94
C GLU A 155 47.71 29.63 -27.08
N PRO A 156 48.48 28.53 -26.97
CA PRO A 156 49.52 28.36 -25.96
C PRO A 156 50.85 28.93 -26.41
N ALA A 157 51.49 29.74 -25.56
CA ALA A 157 52.87 30.16 -25.76
C ALA A 157 53.69 30.00 -24.47
N ALA A 158 54.64 29.06 -24.58
CA ALA A 158 55.98 29.08 -24.02
C ALA A 158 56.18 29.15 -22.49
N GLU A 159 56.73 28.04 -22.00
CA GLU A 159 57.72 27.90 -20.93
C GLU A 159 58.20 29.21 -20.27
N ALA A 160 57.91 29.36 -18.99
CA ALA A 160 58.77 30.11 -18.09
C ALA A 160 58.73 29.51 -16.68
N VAL A 161 59.85 28.87 -16.34
CA VAL A 161 60.58 28.99 -15.07
C VAL A 161 59.82 28.62 -13.79
N VAL A 162 60.29 27.53 -13.19
CA VAL A 162 60.10 27.21 -11.77
C VAL A 162 60.74 28.33 -10.95
N GLU A 163 59.92 29.24 -10.41
CA GLU A 163 60.33 30.09 -9.29
C GLU A 163 59.81 29.49 -7.98
N GLU A 164 60.69 29.55 -6.98
CA GLU A 164 60.46 29.18 -5.59
C GLU A 164 59.10 29.65 -5.08
N THR A 165 58.39 28.75 -4.40
CA THR A 165 57.15 29.10 -3.69
C THR A 165 57.51 30.00 -2.51
N GLU A 166 57.56 31.31 -2.75
CA GLU A 166 57.62 32.31 -1.69
C GLU A 166 56.34 32.21 -0.86
N GLU A 167 56.48 31.92 0.44
CA GLU A 167 55.36 31.77 1.36
C GLU A 167 54.55 33.07 1.42
N ALA A 168 53.34 33.04 0.86
CA ALA A 168 52.49 34.23 0.76
C ALA A 168 52.29 34.89 2.14
N PRO A 169 52.34 36.24 2.24
CA PRO A 169 52.22 36.93 3.51
C PRO A 169 50.84 36.66 4.13
N ARG A 170 50.81 36.03 5.31
CA ARG A 170 49.59 35.80 6.08
C ARG A 170 49.01 37.15 6.50
N ARG A 171 47.91 37.57 5.86
CA ARG A 171 47.14 38.72 6.32
C ARG A 171 46.52 38.38 7.68
N PRO A 172 46.45 39.32 8.64
CA PRO A 172 45.70 39.10 9.87
C PRO A 172 44.21 38.92 9.52
N SER A 173 43.77 37.66 9.47
CA SER A 173 42.38 37.30 9.25
C SER A 173 41.59 37.67 10.49
N ARG A 174 40.72 38.68 10.39
CA ARG A 174 39.64 38.86 11.37
C ARG A 174 38.52 37.92 10.96
N TYR A 175 38.15 37.01 11.87
CA TYR A 175 37.00 36.15 11.63
C TYR A 175 35.76 36.99 11.31
N PRO A 176 34.94 36.60 10.32
CA PRO A 176 33.72 37.33 10.01
C PRO A 176 32.79 37.28 11.22
N ALA A 177 32.09 38.38 11.49
CA ALA A 177 31.26 38.54 12.69
C ALA A 177 30.21 37.41 12.85
N ALA A 178 29.72 36.85 11.74
CA ALA A 178 28.82 35.70 11.75
C ALA A 178 29.46 34.44 12.35
N LEU A 179 30.73 34.14 12.03
CA LEU A 179 31.45 33.00 12.61
C LEU A 179 31.71 33.20 14.10
N VAL A 180 32.07 34.41 14.51
CA VAL A 180 32.24 34.74 15.93
C VAL A 180 30.92 34.61 16.69
N THR A 181 29.82 35.06 16.09
CA THR A 181 28.48 34.92 16.66
C THR A 181 28.08 33.45 16.82
N LEU A 182 28.30 32.63 15.78
CA LEU A 182 28.05 31.19 15.84
C LEU A 182 28.90 30.52 16.93
N LEU A 183 30.19 30.87 17.01
CA LEU A 183 31.13 30.33 18.00
C LEU A 183 30.74 30.68 19.45
N VAL A 184 29.98 31.77 19.66
CA VAL A 184 29.49 32.17 20.99
C VAL A 184 28.10 31.59 21.27
N VAL A 185 27.18 31.65 20.31
CA VAL A 185 25.78 31.26 20.50
C VAL A 185 25.63 29.75 20.61
N VAL A 186 26.33 28.97 19.78
CA VAL A 186 26.24 27.50 19.80
C VAL A 186 26.63 26.89 21.16
N PRO A 187 27.79 27.23 21.77
CA PRO A 187 28.11 26.71 23.09
C PRO A 187 27.19 27.25 24.19
N LEU A 188 26.68 28.48 24.07
CA LEU A 188 25.66 28.99 25.01
C LEU A 188 24.36 28.18 24.95
N LEU A 189 23.88 27.86 23.74
CA LEU A 189 22.71 27.00 23.56
C LEU A 189 22.98 25.57 24.05
N ALA A 190 24.18 25.03 23.83
CA ALA A 190 24.56 23.72 24.33
C ALA A 190 24.61 23.67 25.86
N VAL A 191 25.15 24.70 26.51
CA VAL A 191 25.15 24.82 27.99
C VAL A 191 23.73 24.99 28.53
N ALA A 192 22.91 25.83 27.90
CA ALA A 192 21.50 26.00 28.27
C ALA A 192 20.72 24.68 28.13
N TYR A 193 20.97 23.93 27.06
CA TYR A 193 20.37 22.61 26.82
C TYR A 193 20.79 21.61 27.90
N LEU A 194 22.09 21.50 28.23
CA LEU A 194 22.57 20.60 29.29
C LEU A 194 22.05 21.00 30.68
N ALA A 195 21.84 22.29 30.94
CA ALA A 195 21.24 22.76 32.18
C ALA A 195 19.74 22.44 32.29
N THR A 196 19.03 22.46 31.15
CA THR A 196 17.59 22.18 31.09
C THR A 196 17.29 20.67 31.06
N PHE A 197 18.16 19.89 30.40
CA PHE A 197 18.06 18.45 30.22
C PHE A 197 19.31 17.74 30.76
N PRO A 198 19.53 17.69 32.09
CA PRO A 198 20.74 17.14 32.69
C PRO A 198 20.94 15.63 32.42
N ASN A 199 19.86 14.93 32.07
CA ASN A 199 19.86 13.51 31.73
C ASN A 199 19.50 13.25 30.26
N GLY A 200 19.46 14.30 29.42
CA GLY A 200 18.92 14.22 28.05
C GLY A 200 17.39 14.07 28.01
N PRO A 201 16.78 14.13 26.82
CA PRO A 201 15.36 13.85 26.63
C PRO A 201 15.12 12.34 26.79
N ALA A 202 14.08 11.97 27.53
CA ALA A 202 13.72 10.58 27.76
C ALA A 202 12.89 10.06 26.56
N CYS A 203 13.47 10.09 25.37
CA CYS A 203 12.82 9.61 24.14
C CYS A 203 13.06 8.10 23.96
N GLY A 204 12.45 7.28 24.81
CA GLY A 204 12.48 5.81 24.74
C GLY A 204 13.85 5.22 24.36
N SER A 205 13.85 4.13 23.58
CA SER A 205 15.08 3.53 23.06
C SER A 205 15.48 4.18 21.73
N ALA A 206 16.72 4.70 21.67
CA ALA A 206 17.31 5.26 20.45
C ALA A 206 16.53 6.44 19.80
N GLY A 207 15.82 7.24 20.60
CA GLY A 207 15.10 8.42 20.10
C GLY A 207 13.73 8.09 19.50
N ARG A 208 13.23 6.87 19.70
CA ARG A 208 11.86 6.49 19.38
C ARG A 208 10.97 6.65 20.60
N LEU A 209 9.73 7.10 20.40
CA LEU A 209 8.72 7.11 21.45
C LEU A 209 8.48 5.67 21.92
N GLU A 210 8.38 5.50 23.22
CA GLU A 210 8.01 4.22 23.82
C GLU A 210 6.48 4.11 23.76
N VAL A 211 6.01 3.09 23.04
CA VAL A 211 4.60 2.81 22.83
C VAL A 211 4.26 1.56 23.62
N HIS A 212 3.30 1.65 24.53
CA HIS A 212 2.85 0.48 25.28
C HIS A 212 2.19 -0.51 24.30
N PRO A 213 2.65 -1.76 24.21
CA PRO A 213 2.25 -2.65 23.13
C PRO A 213 0.79 -3.16 23.25
N VAL A 214 0.18 -3.10 24.43
CA VAL A 214 -1.23 -3.50 24.64
C VAL A 214 -2.17 -2.30 24.53
N THR A 215 -1.97 -1.25 25.33
CA THR A 215 -2.82 -0.04 25.34
C THR A 215 -2.56 0.91 24.17
N GLY A 216 -1.46 0.72 23.43
CA GLY A 216 -1.03 1.61 22.36
C GLY A 216 -0.49 2.95 22.82
N GLU A 217 -0.58 3.28 24.12
CA GLU A 217 -0.27 4.60 24.64
C GLU A 217 1.21 4.94 24.41
N ALA A 218 1.47 6.07 23.74
CA ALA A 218 2.81 6.57 23.54
C ALA A 218 3.15 7.58 24.63
N VAL A 219 4.36 7.51 25.20
CA VAL A 219 4.90 8.56 26.07
C VAL A 219 5.89 9.43 25.30
N GLY A 220 5.70 10.73 25.42
CA GLY A 220 6.57 11.78 24.89
C GLY A 220 7.94 11.77 25.54
N CYS A 221 8.87 12.52 24.94
CA CYS A 221 10.22 12.69 25.47
C CYS A 221 10.30 13.47 26.80
N ASP A 222 9.19 14.09 27.17
CA ASP A 222 8.88 14.77 28.43
C ASP A 222 8.15 13.87 29.43
N LEU A 223 7.93 12.60 29.09
CA LEU A 223 7.18 11.61 29.85
C LEU A 223 5.68 11.94 29.99
N GLU A 224 5.17 12.88 29.20
CA GLU A 224 3.74 13.15 29.11
C GLU A 224 3.11 12.23 28.05
N PRO A 225 1.82 11.89 28.16
CA PRO A 225 1.11 11.16 27.11
C PRO A 225 1.23 11.89 25.78
N TYR A 226 1.70 11.19 24.76
CA TYR A 226 1.91 11.73 23.43
C TYR A 226 0.79 11.30 22.50
N GLY A 227 -0.02 12.28 22.08
CA GLY A 227 -1.19 12.07 21.22
C GLY A 227 -2.45 11.67 22.00
N GLU A 228 -3.62 12.00 21.45
CA GLU A 228 -4.89 11.42 21.91
C GLU A 228 -5.09 10.07 21.22
N GLY A 229 -5.08 8.99 22.00
CA GLY A 229 -5.23 7.63 21.49
C GLY A 229 -3.88 7.03 21.11
N GLY A 230 -3.48 6.03 21.90
CA GLY A 230 -2.40 5.15 21.53
C GLY A 230 -2.61 4.48 20.17
N SER A 231 -1.54 4.10 19.47
CA SER A 231 -1.66 3.28 18.26
C SER A 231 -2.16 1.89 18.65
N ASP A 232 -3.35 1.50 18.20
CA ASP A 232 -3.95 0.22 18.53
C ASP A 232 -3.10 -0.98 18.07
N ALA A 233 -3.30 -2.13 18.71
CA ALA A 233 -2.51 -3.34 18.47
C ALA A 233 -2.60 -3.84 17.02
N PHE A 234 -3.74 -3.61 16.35
CA PHE A 234 -3.91 -3.96 14.94
C PHE A 234 -3.04 -3.08 14.03
N THR A 235 -2.98 -1.77 14.28
CA THR A 235 -2.13 -0.82 13.56
C THR A 235 -0.64 -1.10 13.78
N LEU A 236 -0.25 -1.42 15.02
CA LEU A 236 1.13 -1.83 15.33
C LEU A 236 1.50 -3.14 14.61
N GLY A 237 0.59 -4.12 14.62
CA GLY A 237 0.76 -5.37 13.89
C GLY A 237 0.91 -5.19 12.38
N ALA A 238 0.15 -4.27 11.79
CA ALA A 238 0.26 -3.92 10.37
C ALA A 238 1.66 -3.40 10.01
N ALA A 239 2.24 -2.53 10.85
CA ALA A 239 3.58 -1.99 10.62
C ALA A 239 4.67 -3.08 10.69
N ILE A 240 4.53 -4.04 11.62
CA ILE A 240 5.43 -5.19 11.72
C ILE A 240 5.29 -6.08 10.48
N TYR A 241 4.05 -6.37 10.07
CA TYR A 241 3.75 -7.16 8.87
C TYR A 241 4.41 -6.56 7.62
N GLU A 242 4.23 -5.26 7.40
CA GLU A 242 4.82 -4.53 6.28
C GLU A 242 6.35 -4.62 6.27
N ALA A 243 6.98 -4.51 7.44
CA ALA A 243 8.43 -4.51 7.57
C ALA A 243 9.07 -5.89 7.40
N GLN A 244 8.39 -6.97 7.80
CA GLN A 244 9.03 -8.28 7.99
C GLN A 244 8.36 -9.43 7.24
N CYS A 245 7.06 -9.36 6.96
CA CYS A 245 6.29 -10.49 6.45
C CYS A 245 5.95 -10.37 4.95
N VAL A 246 5.74 -9.15 4.45
CA VAL A 246 5.32 -8.86 3.07
C VAL A 246 6.23 -9.49 2.01
N ALA A 247 7.54 -9.54 2.25
CA ALA A 247 8.51 -10.08 1.30
C ALA A 247 8.22 -11.55 0.89
N CYS A 248 7.57 -12.33 1.77
CA CYS A 248 7.24 -13.73 1.50
C CYS A 248 5.74 -13.97 1.36
N HIS A 249 4.92 -13.31 2.18
CA HIS A 249 3.48 -13.52 2.24
C HIS A 249 2.66 -12.54 1.39
N GLY A 250 3.30 -11.56 0.75
CA GLY A 250 2.63 -10.57 -0.11
C GLY A 250 2.02 -9.41 0.68
N ALA A 251 1.77 -8.30 -0.01
CA ALA A 251 1.30 -7.07 0.64
C ALA A 251 -0.13 -7.22 1.22
N ASN A 252 -0.93 -8.09 0.61
CA ASN A 252 -2.31 -8.38 0.98
C ASN A 252 -2.49 -9.85 1.43
N GLY A 253 -1.41 -10.52 1.84
CA GLY A 253 -1.46 -11.93 2.23
C GLY A 253 -1.69 -12.89 1.04
N GLU A 254 -1.48 -12.44 -0.20
CA GLU A 254 -1.67 -13.25 -1.41
C GLU A 254 -0.65 -14.40 -1.55
N GLY A 255 0.39 -14.41 -0.72
CA GLY A 255 1.48 -15.38 -0.76
C GLY A 255 2.50 -15.09 -1.85
N GLY A 256 3.34 -16.09 -2.12
CA GLY A 256 4.34 -16.06 -3.20
C GLY A 256 5.46 -17.02 -2.89
N VAL A 257 6.40 -16.57 -2.05
CA VAL A 257 7.46 -17.43 -1.48
C VAL A 257 6.90 -18.23 -0.30
N GLY A 258 6.11 -17.56 0.55
CA GLY A 258 5.34 -18.16 1.62
C GLY A 258 3.91 -18.51 1.18
N PRO A 259 3.18 -19.30 1.99
CA PRO A 259 1.79 -19.61 1.71
C PRO A 259 0.91 -18.36 1.75
N ALA A 260 -0.14 -18.37 0.93
CA ALA A 260 -1.18 -17.35 0.95
C ALA A 260 -2.05 -17.49 2.21
N PHE A 261 -2.53 -16.36 2.70
CA PHE A 261 -3.48 -16.24 3.80
C PHE A 261 -4.95 -16.17 3.34
N ALA A 262 -5.17 -16.16 2.03
CA ALA A 262 -6.48 -16.07 1.41
C ALA A 262 -7.43 -17.22 1.82
N ASN A 263 -8.73 -16.97 1.66
CA ASN A 263 -9.82 -17.95 1.89
C ASN A 263 -9.86 -18.53 3.31
N GLY A 264 -9.44 -17.75 4.33
CA GLY A 264 -9.46 -18.19 5.72
C GLY A 264 -8.37 -19.21 6.07
N ALA A 265 -7.34 -19.38 5.23
CA ALA A 265 -6.26 -20.34 5.45
C ALA A 265 -5.54 -20.17 6.79
N VAL A 266 -5.44 -18.92 7.29
CA VAL A 266 -4.89 -18.62 8.62
C VAL A 266 -5.73 -19.29 9.71
N LEU A 267 -7.05 -19.08 9.71
CA LEU A 267 -7.95 -19.64 10.72
C LEU A 267 -8.20 -21.14 10.55
N GLU A 268 -8.04 -21.67 9.34
CA GLU A 268 -8.04 -23.12 9.11
C GLU A 268 -6.82 -23.77 9.78
N THR A 269 -5.66 -23.13 9.71
CA THR A 269 -4.41 -23.63 10.31
C THR A 269 -4.35 -23.36 11.81
N PHE A 270 -4.80 -22.17 12.22
CA PHE A 270 -4.81 -21.71 13.61
C PHE A 270 -6.21 -21.17 13.95
N PRO A 271 -7.15 -22.04 14.34
CA PRO A 271 -8.53 -21.66 14.65
C PRO A 271 -8.66 -20.55 15.70
N ALA A 272 -9.85 -19.96 15.79
CA ALA A 272 -10.19 -19.05 16.88
C ALA A 272 -9.94 -19.74 18.25
N GLY A 273 -9.29 -19.03 19.17
CA GLY A 273 -8.85 -19.57 20.46
C GLY A 273 -7.45 -20.21 20.44
N SER A 274 -6.76 -20.21 19.29
CA SER A 274 -5.40 -20.74 19.14
C SER A 274 -4.40 -19.65 18.70
N CYS A 275 -4.62 -18.37 19.05
CA CYS A 275 -3.68 -17.32 18.70
C CYS A 275 -2.27 -17.58 19.27
N ALA A 276 -2.17 -18.11 20.50
CA ALA A 276 -0.90 -18.47 21.11
C ALA A 276 -0.10 -19.52 20.30
N ASP A 277 -0.78 -20.49 19.68
CA ASP A 277 -0.12 -21.48 18.81
C ASP A 277 0.38 -20.83 17.52
N HIS A 278 -0.35 -19.83 17.01
CA HIS A 278 0.08 -19.07 15.84
C HIS A 278 1.30 -18.19 16.17
N VAL A 279 1.28 -17.49 17.31
CA VAL A 279 2.42 -16.72 17.84
C VAL A 279 3.65 -17.60 17.97
N ARG A 280 3.51 -18.79 18.56
CA ARG A 280 4.60 -19.76 18.70
C ARG A 280 5.16 -20.21 17.34
N TRP A 281 4.29 -20.39 16.34
CA TRP A 281 4.71 -20.75 14.99
C TRP A 281 5.55 -19.64 14.35
N VAL A 282 5.13 -18.37 14.49
CA VAL A 282 5.88 -17.21 13.98
C VAL A 282 7.21 -17.02 14.73
N GLU A 283 7.22 -17.22 16.04
CA GLU A 283 8.42 -17.11 16.88
C GLU A 283 9.51 -18.11 16.44
N LEU A 284 9.13 -19.38 16.30
CA LEU A 284 10.07 -20.48 16.06
C LEU A 284 10.39 -20.68 14.58
N GLY A 285 9.42 -20.40 13.70
CA GLY A 285 9.47 -20.75 12.30
C GLY A 285 9.64 -22.26 12.06
N SER A 286 9.87 -22.64 10.81
CA SER A 286 10.00 -24.05 10.41
C SER A 286 11.24 -24.73 10.98
N ASN A 287 12.34 -23.99 11.18
CA ASN A 287 13.60 -24.57 11.67
C ASN A 287 13.63 -24.76 13.20
N GLY A 288 12.88 -23.94 13.95
CA GLY A 288 12.78 -24.02 15.40
C GLY A 288 11.61 -24.87 15.89
N TRP A 289 10.71 -25.30 14.99
CA TRP A 289 9.53 -26.06 15.39
C TRP A 289 9.89 -27.49 15.83
N PRO A 290 9.39 -27.95 17.00
CA PRO A 290 9.82 -29.22 17.58
C PRO A 290 9.14 -30.45 16.96
N ASP A 291 7.95 -30.28 16.37
CA ASP A 291 7.12 -31.36 15.88
C ASP A 291 7.22 -31.53 14.34
N PRO A 292 6.89 -32.71 13.78
CA PRO A 292 6.89 -32.90 12.32
C PRO A 292 5.76 -32.12 11.61
N THR A 293 4.75 -31.68 12.35
CA THR A 293 3.57 -30.98 11.82
C THR A 293 3.17 -29.81 12.73
N TYR A 294 2.43 -28.85 12.19
CA TYR A 294 1.89 -27.70 12.92
C TYR A 294 0.43 -27.41 12.55
N GLY A 295 -0.25 -26.64 13.41
CA GLY A 295 -1.63 -26.21 13.22
C GLY A 295 -2.68 -27.32 13.28
N ALA A 296 -3.95 -26.94 13.23
CA ALA A 296 -5.11 -27.83 13.34
C ALA A 296 -5.24 -28.81 12.14
N THR A 297 -4.68 -28.46 10.99
CA THR A 297 -4.66 -29.30 9.79
C THR A 297 -3.43 -30.20 9.68
N ALA A 298 -2.57 -30.24 10.71
CA ALA A 298 -1.35 -31.04 10.75
C ALA A 298 -0.45 -30.81 9.52
N LYS A 299 -0.27 -29.54 9.14
CA LYS A 299 0.58 -29.18 8.01
C LYS A 299 2.02 -29.63 8.28
N PRO A 300 2.69 -30.29 7.32
CA PRO A 300 4.07 -30.72 7.51
C PRO A 300 5.01 -29.52 7.63
N VAL A 301 5.90 -29.55 8.60
CA VAL A 301 6.97 -28.55 8.75
C VAL A 301 7.95 -28.70 7.59
N GLY A 302 8.29 -27.60 6.92
CA GLY A 302 9.16 -27.61 5.74
C GLY A 302 8.51 -28.19 4.47
N GLY A 303 7.19 -28.44 4.48
CA GLY A 303 6.46 -28.93 3.32
C GLY A 303 6.16 -27.82 2.30
N ALA A 304 6.82 -27.92 1.13
CA ALA A 304 6.69 -27.07 -0.06
C ALA A 304 6.92 -25.56 0.15
N GLY A 305 8.03 -25.05 -0.41
CA GLY A 305 8.40 -23.63 -0.38
C GLY A 305 9.70 -23.37 0.38
N VAL A 306 9.99 -22.10 0.64
CA VAL A 306 11.12 -21.70 1.49
C VAL A 306 10.69 -21.88 2.96
N PRO A 307 11.51 -22.51 3.82
CA PRO A 307 11.17 -22.68 5.23
C PRO A 307 10.92 -21.31 5.87
N MET A 308 9.81 -21.19 6.61
CA MET A 308 9.49 -19.95 7.30
C MET A 308 10.57 -19.68 8.35
N PRO A 309 11.23 -18.50 8.33
CA PRO A 309 12.18 -18.14 9.37
C PRO A 309 11.45 -17.94 10.71
N GLY A 310 12.17 -18.11 11.81
CA GLY A 310 11.67 -17.74 13.14
C GLY A 310 11.95 -16.27 13.44
N PHE A 311 11.01 -15.62 14.13
CA PHE A 311 11.05 -14.19 14.44
C PHE A 311 11.27 -13.90 15.94
N ALA A 312 12.00 -14.76 16.65
CA ALA A 312 12.35 -14.59 18.07
C ALA A 312 13.13 -13.29 18.42
N SER A 313 13.50 -12.46 17.44
CA SER A 313 14.00 -11.10 17.66
C SER A 313 12.91 -10.10 18.03
N LEU A 314 11.64 -10.40 17.72
CA LEU A 314 10.48 -9.64 18.15
C LEU A 314 10.12 -10.00 19.60
N SER A 315 9.59 -9.04 20.34
CA SER A 315 9.00 -9.29 21.65
C SER A 315 7.71 -10.10 21.54
N GLU A 316 7.30 -10.73 22.64
CA GLU A 316 6.06 -11.51 22.71
C GLU A 316 4.83 -10.68 22.31
N ALA A 317 4.80 -9.40 22.71
CA ALA A 317 3.70 -8.51 22.36
C ALA A 317 3.73 -8.10 20.88
N GLU A 318 4.90 -7.85 20.29
CA GLU A 318 5.03 -7.58 18.85
C GLU A 318 4.62 -8.79 18.01
N LEU A 319 4.96 -10.01 18.46
CA LEU A 319 4.51 -11.25 17.83
C LEU A 319 3.00 -11.40 17.92
N ALA A 320 2.40 -11.12 19.08
CA ALA A 320 0.95 -11.14 19.25
C ALA A 320 0.26 -10.10 18.34
N GLN A 321 0.83 -8.90 18.19
CA GLN A 321 0.28 -7.83 17.33
C GLN A 321 0.30 -8.21 15.85
N VAL A 322 1.42 -8.71 15.33
CA VAL A 322 1.49 -9.11 13.91
C VAL A 322 0.56 -10.29 13.63
N VAL A 323 0.46 -11.24 14.56
CA VAL A 323 -0.47 -12.37 14.45
C VAL A 323 -1.93 -11.89 14.51
N LEU A 324 -2.26 -10.94 15.40
CA LEU A 324 -3.56 -10.29 15.45
C LEU A 324 -3.91 -9.70 14.09
N TYR A 325 -2.99 -8.91 13.52
CA TYR A 325 -3.16 -8.30 12.20
C TYR A 325 -3.41 -9.36 11.12
N GLU A 326 -2.61 -10.43 11.05
CA GLU A 326 -2.79 -11.49 10.05
C GLU A 326 -4.17 -12.19 10.18
N ARG A 327 -4.59 -12.47 11.41
CA ARG A 327 -5.87 -13.13 11.70
C ARG A 327 -7.08 -12.27 11.32
N VAL A 328 -6.98 -10.96 11.50
CA VAL A 328 -8.07 -10.01 11.21
C VAL A 328 -8.04 -9.59 9.73
N ALA A 329 -6.90 -9.09 9.24
CA ALA A 329 -6.76 -8.56 7.89
C ALA A 329 -6.90 -9.62 6.80
N PHE A 330 -6.45 -10.85 7.07
CA PHE A 330 -6.44 -11.93 6.08
C PHE A 330 -7.25 -13.16 6.50
N GLY A 331 -7.24 -13.49 7.80
CA GLY A 331 -7.97 -14.63 8.35
C GLY A 331 -9.48 -14.43 8.45
N GLY A 332 -9.95 -13.18 8.48
CA GLY A 332 -11.37 -12.84 8.61
C GLY A 332 -11.94 -13.00 10.03
N GLN A 333 -11.09 -13.07 11.05
CA GLN A 333 -11.52 -13.02 12.45
C GLN A 333 -12.01 -11.60 12.79
N ASP A 334 -13.04 -11.49 13.63
CA ASP A 334 -13.43 -10.20 14.20
C ASP A 334 -12.30 -9.63 15.07
N LEU A 335 -12.09 -8.30 14.99
CA LEU A 335 -10.99 -7.64 15.69
C LEU A 335 -11.08 -7.82 17.21
N ALA A 336 -12.24 -7.62 17.81
CA ALA A 336 -12.39 -7.69 19.26
C ALA A 336 -12.24 -9.13 19.78
N ASP A 337 -12.62 -10.13 18.98
CA ASP A 337 -12.40 -11.53 19.32
C ASP A 337 -10.93 -11.92 19.13
N ALA A 338 -10.25 -11.40 18.10
CA ALA A 338 -8.84 -11.66 17.87
C ALA A 338 -7.95 -10.99 18.94
N GLU A 339 -8.28 -9.77 19.39
CA GLU A 339 -7.58 -9.09 20.49
C GLU A 339 -7.66 -9.90 21.78
N LYS A 340 -8.82 -10.46 22.10
CA LYS A 340 -8.97 -11.36 23.27
C LYS A 340 -8.18 -12.65 23.11
N ASP A 341 -8.27 -13.28 21.94
CA ASP A 341 -7.56 -14.53 21.61
C ASP A 341 -6.04 -14.36 21.74
N CYS A 342 -5.53 -13.21 21.29
CA CYS A 342 -4.11 -12.87 21.32
C CYS A 342 -3.66 -12.21 22.64
N GLY A 343 -4.53 -12.05 23.64
CA GLY A 343 -4.17 -11.45 24.93
C GLY A 343 -3.83 -9.95 24.84
N LEU A 344 -4.34 -9.25 23.83
CA LEU A 344 -4.12 -7.83 23.55
C LEU A 344 -5.34 -6.95 23.87
N ALA A 345 -6.45 -7.55 24.27
CA ALA A 345 -7.60 -6.79 24.73
C ALA A 345 -7.21 -5.97 25.97
N ALA A 346 -7.45 -4.66 25.92
CA ALA A 346 -7.32 -3.82 27.10
C ALA A 346 -8.21 -4.42 28.21
N GLU A 347 -7.63 -4.70 29.38
CA GLU A 347 -8.40 -5.15 30.52
C GLU A 347 -9.43 -4.06 30.85
N GLY A 348 -10.71 -4.41 30.73
CA GLY A 348 -11.80 -3.45 30.68
C GLY A 348 -11.86 -2.51 31.89
N GLU A 349 -12.21 -1.27 31.57
CA GLU A 349 -12.92 -0.34 32.45
C GLU A 349 -14.33 -0.81 32.81
#